data_AF-A0A7C5WDR1-F1
#
_entry.id   AF-A0A7C5WDR1-F1
#
_cell.length_a   1.000
_cell.length_b   1.000
_cell.length_c   1.000
_cell.angle_alpha   90.00
_cell.angle_beta   90.00
_cell.angle_gamma   90.00
#
_symmetry.space_group_name_H-M   'P 1'
#
loop_
_entity.id
_entity.type
_entity.pdbx_description
1 polymer ?
#
loop_
_entity_poly.entity_id
_entity_poly.type
_entity_poly.pdbx_seq_one_letter_code
_entity_poly.pdbx_strand_id
1 'polypeptide(L)'
;IERSLLKKESTALFLNRSGRPLSDRSIRKIVRKYAIQIGLSNVSPHTLRHSFATHLLQGGADLRTIQELLGHSSLSSTQVYTHLDLTHLMDVYDRAHPLSKKGKKG
;
A
#
# COMPACT_ATOMS: atom_id res chain seq x y z
N ILE A 1 -5.07 -26.93 -15.14
CA ILE A 1 -5.51 -26.92 -13.74
C ILE A 1 -6.99 -26.55 -13.74
N GLU A 2 -7.83 -27.52 -13.36
CA GLU A 2 -9.24 -27.68 -13.75
C GLU A 2 -10.18 -26.52 -13.41
N ARG A 3 -10.87 -26.00 -14.44
CA ARG A 3 -12.07 -25.15 -14.31
C ARG A 3 -13.31 -25.91 -13.81
N SER A 4 -13.25 -27.24 -13.61
CA SER A 4 -14.41 -28.07 -13.24
C SER A 4 -14.92 -27.86 -11.80
N LEU A 5 -14.09 -27.26 -10.92
CA LEU A 5 -14.46 -26.93 -9.54
C LEU A 5 -15.11 -25.55 -9.38
N LEU A 6 -15.19 -24.77 -10.45
CA LEU A 6 -15.85 -23.45 -10.43
C LEU A 6 -17.37 -23.68 -10.47
N LYS A 7 -18.05 -23.48 -9.34
CA LYS A 7 -19.51 -23.31 -9.36
C LYS A 7 -19.84 -22.22 -10.38
N LYS A 8 -20.68 -22.56 -11.35
CA LYS A 8 -21.00 -21.83 -12.59
C LYS A 8 -21.56 -20.40 -12.43
N GLU A 9 -21.60 -19.86 -11.21
CA GLU A 9 -22.41 -18.69 -10.80
C GLU A 9 -21.59 -17.57 -10.10
N SER A 10 -20.28 -17.74 -9.87
CA SER A 10 -19.51 -16.71 -9.14
C SER A 10 -18.76 -15.77 -10.08
N THR A 11 -19.08 -14.47 -10.00
CA THR A 11 -18.34 -13.37 -10.64
C THR A 11 -17.05 -13.00 -9.91
N ALA A 12 -16.77 -13.63 -8.76
CA ALA A 12 -15.59 -13.32 -7.96
C ALA A 12 -14.32 -13.87 -8.59
N LEU A 13 -13.30 -13.01 -8.73
CA LEU A 13 -11.99 -13.38 -9.29
C LEU A 13 -11.27 -14.43 -8.43
N PHE A 14 -11.38 -14.33 -7.10
CA PHE A 14 -10.74 -15.23 -6.16
C PHE A 14 -11.76 -16.05 -5.37
N LEU A 15 -11.65 -17.38 -5.49
CA LEU A 15 -12.48 -18.34 -4.80
C LEU A 15 -11.70 -19.13 -3.75
N ASN A 16 -12.42 -19.65 -2.77
CA ASN A 16 -11.91 -20.61 -1.81
C ASN A 16 -12.01 -22.05 -2.38
N ARG A 17 -11.49 -23.02 -1.62
CA ARG A 17 -11.47 -24.44 -2.00
C ARG A 17 -12.87 -25.06 -2.23
N SER A 18 -13.92 -24.43 -1.70
CA SER A 18 -15.31 -24.84 -1.86
C SER A 18 -16.02 -24.13 -3.03
N GLY A 19 -15.28 -23.38 -3.86
CA GLY A 19 -15.82 -22.64 -5.00
C GLY A 19 -16.66 -21.41 -4.63
N ARG A 20 -16.56 -20.91 -3.39
CA ARG A 20 -17.21 -19.66 -2.94
C ARG A 20 -16.20 -18.50 -2.94
N PRO A 21 -16.62 -17.22 -3.01
CA PRO A 21 -15.71 -16.08 -2.90
C PRO A 21 -14.82 -16.13 -1.65
N LEU A 22 -13.57 -15.69 -1.78
CA LEU A 22 -12.69 -15.51 -0.61
C LEU A 22 -13.24 -14.41 0.31
N SER A 23 -13.31 -14.71 1.60
CA SER A 23 -13.63 -13.71 2.62
C SER A 23 -12.39 -12.95 3.08
N ASP A 24 -12.56 -11.73 3.60
CA ASP A 24 -11.49 -10.93 4.23
C ASP A 24 -10.72 -11.76 5.28
N ARG A 25 -11.44 -12.49 6.14
CA ARG A 25 -10.83 -13.36 7.16
C ARG A 25 -9.94 -14.44 6.54
N SER A 26 -10.31 -14.96 5.37
CA SER A 26 -9.52 -15.97 4.65
C SER A 26 -8.23 -15.34 4.10
N ILE A 27 -8.32 -14.13 3.53
CA ILE A 27 -7.15 -13.37 3.08
C ILE A 27 -6.18 -13.10 4.24
N ARG A 28 -6.68 -12.62 5.39
CA ARG A 28 -5.84 -12.41 6.59
C ARG A 28 -5.14 -13.69 7.03
N LYS A 29 -5.83 -14.84 6.99
CA LYS A 29 -5.23 -16.15 7.31
C LYS A 29 -4.15 -16.55 6.30
N ILE A 30 -4.40 -16.33 5.01
CA ILE A 30 -3.44 -16.63 3.93
C ILE A 30 -2.17 -15.79 4.10
N VAL A 31 -2.31 -14.47 4.28
CA VAL A 31 -1.18 -13.55 4.51
C VAL A 31 -0.39 -13.97 5.75
N ARG A 32 -1.07 -14.22 6.88
CA ARG A 32 -0.41 -14.65 8.11
C ARG A 32 0.33 -15.98 7.93
N LYS A 33 -0.27 -16.95 7.23
CA LYS A 33 0.35 -18.25 6.98
C LYS A 33 1.71 -18.06 6.28
N TYR A 34 1.73 -17.30 5.18
CA TYR A 34 2.96 -17.09 4.44
C TYR A 34 3.98 -16.26 5.21
N ALA A 35 3.54 -15.25 5.97
CA ALA A 35 4.43 -14.47 6.82
C ALA A 35 5.19 -15.34 7.84
N ILE A 36 4.48 -16.25 8.52
CA ILE A 36 5.10 -17.20 9.46
C ILE A 36 6.10 -18.12 8.73
N GLN A 37 5.78 -18.59 7.52
CA GLN A 37 6.67 -19.46 6.75
C GLN A 37 8.00 -18.80 6.38
N ILE A 38 8.02 -17.47 6.24
CA ILE A 38 9.25 -16.71 5.96
C ILE A 38 9.84 -16.04 7.20
N GLY A 39 9.38 -16.41 8.39
CA GLY A 39 9.90 -15.89 9.67
C GLY A 39 9.48 -14.45 10.00
N LEU A 40 8.48 -13.89 9.31
CA LEU A 40 7.94 -12.56 9.61
C LEU A 40 6.78 -12.63 10.59
N SER A 41 6.89 -11.87 11.68
CA SER A 41 5.79 -11.63 12.63
C SER A 41 4.95 -10.40 12.24
N ASN A 42 3.69 -10.35 12.68
CA ASN A 42 2.81 -9.17 12.59
C ASN A 42 2.50 -8.64 11.17
N VAL A 43 2.66 -9.46 10.13
CA VAL A 43 2.25 -9.10 8.77
C VAL A 43 0.75 -9.32 8.59
N SER A 44 0.08 -8.29 8.07
CA SER A 44 -1.33 -8.29 7.72
C SER A 44 -1.56 -7.63 6.36
N PRO A 45 -2.77 -7.74 5.76
CA PRO A 45 -3.10 -7.00 4.55
C PRO A 45 -2.85 -5.48 4.69
N HIS A 46 -3.09 -4.91 5.87
CA HIS A 46 -2.81 -3.48 6.13
C HIS A 46 -1.31 -3.19 6.12
N THR A 47 -0.48 -4.07 6.70
CA THR A 47 0.98 -3.95 6.69
C THR A 47 1.50 -3.95 5.25
N LEU A 48 1.02 -4.87 4.42
CA LEU A 48 1.40 -4.94 3.00
C LEU A 48 0.98 -3.68 2.23
N ARG A 49 -0.24 -3.18 2.46
CA ARG A 49 -0.72 -1.92 1.86
C ARG A 49 0.17 -0.74 2.25
N HIS A 50 0.54 -0.65 3.53
CA HIS A 50 1.38 0.43 4.01
C HIS A 50 2.80 0.34 3.42
N SER A 51 3.41 -0.85 3.40
CA SER A 51 4.71 -1.05 2.77
C SER A 51 4.70 -0.66 1.28
N PHE A 52 3.65 -1.02 0.54
CA PHE A 52 3.49 -0.60 -0.86
C PHE A 52 3.45 0.94 -0.99
N ALA A 53 2.61 1.60 -0.19
CA ALA A 53 2.47 3.05 -0.24
C ALA A 53 3.76 3.78 0.12
N THR A 54 4.41 3.39 1.23
CA THR A 54 5.68 3.97 1.67
C THR A 54 6.77 3.72 0.64
N HIS A 55 6.82 2.53 0.02
CA HIS A 55 7.80 2.23 -1.01
C HIS A 55 7.65 3.12 -2.25
N LEU A 56 6.40 3.34 -2.70
CA LEU A 56 6.13 4.26 -3.81
C LEU A 56 6.51 5.70 -3.47
N LEU A 57 6.17 6.16 -2.26
CA LEU A 57 6.50 7.51 -1.82
C LEU A 57 8.01 7.73 -1.71
N GLN A 58 8.75 6.75 -1.17
CA GLN A 58 10.21 6.77 -1.14
C GLN A 58 10.84 6.77 -2.54
N GLY A 59 10.16 6.17 -3.52
CA GLY A 59 10.54 6.21 -4.93
C GLY A 59 10.21 7.53 -5.65
N GLY A 60 9.65 8.52 -4.94
CA GLY A 60 9.28 9.82 -5.50
C GLY A 60 7.95 9.82 -6.25
N ALA A 61 7.11 8.80 -6.04
CA ALA A 61 5.75 8.82 -6.58
C ALA A 61 4.91 9.87 -5.86
N ASP A 62 4.15 10.65 -6.64
CA ASP A 62 3.24 11.65 -6.10
C ASP A 62 2.12 10.99 -5.27
N LEU A 63 1.74 11.65 -4.17
CA LEU A 63 0.73 11.16 -3.25
C LEU A 63 -0.62 10.98 -3.95
N ARG A 64 -0.95 11.83 -4.94
CA ARG A 64 -2.17 11.67 -5.73
C ARG A 64 -2.17 10.35 -6.50
N THR A 65 -1.05 10.01 -7.13
CA THR A 65 -0.87 8.74 -7.84
C THR A 65 -0.99 7.55 -6.89
N ILE A 66 -0.39 7.62 -5.70
CA ILE A 66 -0.48 6.54 -4.70
C ILE A 66 -1.94 6.34 -4.23
N GLN A 67 -2.69 7.43 -4.04
CA GLN A 67 -4.10 7.38 -3.64
C GLN A 67 -4.98 6.72 -4.71
N GLU A 68 -4.75 7.02 -6.00
CA GLU A 68 -5.46 6.40 -7.11
C GLU A 68 -5.17 4.90 -7.19
N LEU A 69 -3.91 4.49 -7.01
CA LEU A 69 -3.49 3.08 -7.01
C LEU A 69 -4.04 2.27 -5.83
N LEU A 70 -4.22 2.89 -4.66
CA LEU A 70 -4.75 2.23 -3.46
C LEU A 70 -6.29 2.24 -3.36
N GLY A 71 -6.95 3.02 -4.22
CA GLY A 71 -8.39 3.21 -4.28
C GLY A 71 -8.91 4.25 -3.28
N HIS A 72 -9.99 4.95 -3.67
CA HIS A 72 -10.57 6.10 -2.95
C HIS A 72 -11.13 5.81 -1.54
N SER A 73 -11.24 4.56 -1.09
CA SER A 73 -12.14 4.18 0.03
C SER A 73 -11.48 3.78 1.34
N SER A 74 -10.16 3.94 1.52
CA SER A 74 -9.60 3.86 2.87
C SER A 74 -8.68 5.02 3.20
N LEU A 75 -9.32 6.13 3.57
CA LEU A 75 -8.72 7.23 4.32
C LEU A 75 -8.28 6.82 5.76
N SER A 76 -7.85 5.58 6.02
CA SER A 76 -7.42 5.13 7.36
C SER A 76 -5.91 5.29 7.60
N SER A 77 -5.22 6.11 6.80
CA SER A 77 -3.78 6.41 6.96
C SER A 77 -3.39 7.80 6.47
N THR A 78 -4.36 8.65 6.12
CA THR A 78 -4.16 9.97 5.49
C THR A 78 -3.25 10.87 6.30
N GLN A 79 -3.28 10.78 7.63
CA GLN A 79 -2.44 11.58 8.52
C GLN A 79 -0.95 11.25 8.44
N VAL A 80 -0.60 9.99 8.17
CA VAL A 80 0.81 9.58 8.02
C VAL A 80 1.37 10.08 6.69
N TYR A 81 0.57 10.02 5.63
CA TYR A 81 1.01 10.50 4.31
C TYR A 81 1.16 12.03 4.25
N THR A 82 0.33 12.79 4.97
CA THR A 82 0.47 14.25 5.05
C THR A 82 1.79 14.68 5.71
N HIS A 83 2.23 13.99 6.76
CA HIS A 83 3.51 14.31 7.40
C HIS A 83 4.72 14.01 6.49
N LEU A 84 4.65 12.94 5.70
CA LEU A 84 5.70 12.58 4.75
C LEU A 84 5.71 13.49 3.51
N ASP A 85 4.53 13.93 3.05
CA ASP A 85 4.37 14.93 1.98
C ASP A 85 5.02 16.27 2.37
N LEU A 86 4.81 16.76 3.60
CA LEU A 86 5.51 17.96 4.08
C LEU A 86 7.04 17.82 4.01
N THR A 87 7.57 16.66 4.36
CA THR A 87 9.02 16.42 4.33
C THR A 87 9.55 16.41 2.90
N HIS A 88 8.82 15.78 1.96
CA HIS A 88 9.22 15.75 0.56
C HIS A 88 9.03 17.09 -0.15
N LEU A 89 7.93 17.79 0.13
CA LEU A 89 7.65 19.14 -0.38
C LEU A 89 8.72 20.13 0.11
N MET A 90 9.15 20.03 1.38
CA MET A 90 10.27 20.82 1.91
C MET A 90 11.58 20.49 1.19
N ASP A 91 11.88 19.21 0.92
CA ASP A 91 13.09 18.81 0.20
C ASP A 91 13.08 19.26 -1.28
N VAL A 92 11.93 19.18 -1.96
CA VAL A 92 11.74 19.70 -3.33
C VAL A 92 11.83 21.23 -3.35
N TYR A 93 11.21 21.91 -2.38
CA TYR A 93 11.31 23.35 -2.19
C TYR A 93 12.76 23.78 -1.98
N ASP A 94 13.49 23.12 -1.09
CA ASP A 94 14.90 23.41 -0.80
C ASP A 94 15.80 23.23 -2.03
N ARG A 95 15.50 22.24 -2.88
CA ARG A 95 16.27 21.96 -4.11
C ARG A 95 15.91 22.89 -5.27
N ALA A 96 14.64 23.24 -5.42
CA ALA A 96 14.14 23.99 -6.57
C ALA A 96 14.11 25.51 -6.33
N HIS A 97 14.09 25.97 -5.08
CA HIS A 97 13.95 27.40 -4.80
C HIS A 97 15.29 28.15 -4.88
N PRO A 98 15.44 29.17 -5.75
CA PRO A 98 16.69 29.92 -5.93
C PRO A 98 17.17 30.74 -4.71
N LEU A 99 16.40 30.76 -3.61
CA LEU A 99 16.70 31.50 -2.38
C LEU A 99 16.98 30.58 -1.18
N SER A 100 16.82 29.26 -1.30
CA SER A 100 17.10 28.32 -0.19
C SER A 100 18.58 28.34 0.24
N LYS A 101 19.49 28.72 -0.68
CA LYS A 101 20.94 28.82 -0.42
C LYS A 101 21.45 30.20 -0.03
N LYS A 102 20.60 31.17 0.34
CA LYS A 102 21.07 32.53 0.71
C LYS A 102 21.01 32.76 2.21
N GLY A 103 21.97 32.19 2.96
CA GLY A 103 22.00 32.38 4.41
C GLY A 103 23.16 31.79 5.21
N LYS A 104 24.36 31.59 4.64
CA LYS A 104 25.60 31.54 5.44
C LYS A 104 26.66 32.42 4.77
N LYS A 105 26.63 33.71 5.12
CA LYS A 105 27.78 34.62 4.97
C LYS A 105 28.08 35.17 6.36
N GLY A 106 29.32 34.98 6.81
CA GLY A 106 29.90 35.62 7.98
C GLY A 106 29.67 34.84 9.25
#